data_AF-A0A8S3W479-F1
#
_entry.id   AF-A0A8S3W479-F1
#
_cell.length_a   1.000
_cell.length_b   1.000
_cell.length_c   1.000
_cell.angle_alpha   90.00
_cell.angle_beta   90.00
_cell.angle_gamma   90.00
#
_symmetry.space_group_name_H-M   'P 1'
#
loop_
_entity.id
_entity.type
_entity.pdbx_description
1 polymer ?
#
loop_
_entity_poly.entity_id
_entity_poly.type
_entity_poly.pdbx_seq_one_letter_code
_entity_poly.pdbx_strand_id
1 'polypeptide(L)'
;MLVTYLEAGRDLCETDSILFGAALAVCRIIGAKLPMAGRATTQSSAIPAWRKRIEDRIAKARALIGRLTSFRSGNNRPRIMRTVRMVFAGTNISCMSQPDITQKLTERIDDLKQKIAAWGKRIRRFSERSRRFNQNRLFQSDQKRLYKSLKQPKVCGAGQGPDQADIIAFWRGLWSEPVNHSEGPLMEVVASQGASVMPMDPITITPEDVAEAVRRAPNWKSPGLDGLHHYWLKGFIVCHAVLARQFQEALDQKTVPSLFTTGITHLVPKDQDTTDPSKYCPITPNSAEATSHITYINLAPPLSIILYDRDVRSCRFM
;
A
#
# COMPACT_ATOMS: atom_id res chain seq x y z
N MET A 1 -10.30 10.14 31.22
CA MET A 1 -8.84 9.93 31.07
C MET A 1 -8.25 10.80 29.97
N LEU A 2 -8.69 10.77 28.71
CA LEU A 2 -8.08 11.64 27.68
C LEU A 2 -8.21 13.14 28.01
N VAL A 3 -9.40 13.58 28.46
CA VAL A 3 -9.66 14.98 28.85
C VAL A 3 -8.67 15.48 29.91
N THR A 4 -8.44 14.70 30.98
CA THR A 4 -7.51 15.08 32.05
C THR A 4 -6.06 15.19 31.59
N TYR A 5 -5.64 14.39 30.60
CA TYR A 5 -4.31 14.53 30.01
C TYR A 5 -4.23 15.75 29.09
N LEU A 6 -5.28 16.03 28.31
CA LEU A 6 -5.33 17.19 27.42
C LEU A 6 -5.35 18.52 28.19
N GLU A 7 -6.04 18.58 29.33
CA GLU A 7 -6.03 19.75 30.22
C GLU A 7 -4.65 20.00 30.85
N ALA A 8 -3.86 18.95 31.03
CA ALA A 8 -2.48 19.03 31.53
C ALA A 8 -1.45 19.35 30.43
N GLY A 9 -1.84 19.29 29.15
CA GLY A 9 -0.96 19.58 28.01
C GLY A 9 -0.61 21.07 27.94
N ARG A 10 0.68 21.40 28.05
CA ARG A 10 1.13 22.79 28.11
C ARG A 10 1.27 23.40 26.72
N ASP A 11 1.85 22.66 25.79
CA ASP A 11 2.12 23.11 24.42
C ASP A 11 1.55 22.16 23.35
N LEU A 12 1.62 22.59 22.09
CA LEU A 12 1.13 21.82 20.95
C LEU A 12 1.84 20.46 20.80
N CYS A 13 3.12 20.35 21.18
CA CYS A 13 3.91 19.12 21.06
C CYS A 13 3.48 18.06 22.08
N GLU A 14 3.26 18.47 23.34
CA GLU A 14 2.72 17.61 24.39
C GLU A 14 1.30 17.15 24.02
N THR A 15 0.45 18.07 23.53
CA THR A 15 -0.91 17.73 23.06
C THR A 15 -0.88 16.70 21.93
N ASP A 16 -0.02 16.89 20.92
CA ASP A 16 0.14 15.93 19.83
C ASP A 16 0.56 14.54 20.33
N SER A 17 1.55 14.50 21.23
CA SER A 17 2.03 13.25 21.84
C SER A 17 0.93 12.51 22.63
N ILE A 18 0.10 13.27 23.36
CA ILE A 18 -1.07 12.73 24.08
C ILE A 18 -2.08 12.13 23.10
N LEU A 19 -2.38 12.83 22.00
CA LEU A 19 -3.31 12.37 20.98
C LEU A 19 -2.81 11.11 20.26
N PHE A 20 -1.52 11.07 19.92
CA PHE A 20 -0.89 9.88 19.36
C PHE A 20 -0.94 8.70 20.34
N GLY A 21 -0.62 8.92 21.62
CA GLY A 21 -0.75 7.93 22.67
C GLY A 21 -2.19 7.38 22.81
N ALA A 22 -3.18 8.27 22.74
CA ALA A 22 -4.60 7.91 22.76
C ALA A 22 -4.99 7.04 21.56
N ALA A 23 -4.55 7.41 20.35
CA ALA A 23 -4.77 6.63 19.13
C ALA A 23 -4.15 5.22 19.23
N LEU A 24 -2.94 5.10 19.79
CA LEU A 24 -2.30 3.82 20.03
C LEU A 24 -3.05 2.98 21.07
N ALA A 25 -3.55 3.60 22.14
CA ALA A 25 -4.35 2.91 23.15
C ALA A 25 -5.63 2.32 22.54
N VAL A 26 -6.34 3.09 21.70
CA VAL A 26 -7.53 2.61 20.98
C VAL A 26 -7.18 1.44 20.05
N CYS A 27 -6.09 1.56 19.27
CA CYS A 27 -5.62 0.47 18.42
C CYS A 27 -5.36 -0.83 19.20
N ARG A 28 -4.74 -0.71 20.38
CA ARG A 28 -4.45 -1.86 21.25
C ARG A 28 -5.72 -2.50 21.82
N ILE A 29 -6.69 -1.69 22.26
CA ILE A 29 -7.97 -2.18 22.80
C ILE A 29 -8.76 -2.95 21.73
N ILE A 30 -8.75 -2.47 20.49
CA ILE A 30 -9.46 -3.09 19.36
C ILE A 30 -8.70 -4.35 18.86
N GLY A 31 -7.47 -4.58 19.31
CA GLY A 31 -6.65 -5.70 18.85
C GLY A 31 -6.08 -5.50 17.45
N ALA A 32 -5.99 -4.25 16.98
CA ALA A 32 -5.39 -3.91 15.69
C ALA A 32 -3.89 -4.23 15.72
N LYS A 33 -3.41 -4.95 14.70
CA LYS A 33 -1.98 -5.26 14.56
C LYS A 33 -1.22 -4.02 14.12
N LEU A 34 -0.59 -3.35 15.07
CA LEU A 34 0.37 -2.29 14.77
C LEU A 34 1.61 -2.92 14.12
N PRO A 35 2.01 -2.50 12.91
CA PRO A 35 3.27 -2.94 12.32
C PRO A 35 4.42 -2.51 13.23
N MET A 36 5.20 -3.48 13.71
CA MET A 36 6.43 -3.21 14.45
C MET A 36 7.40 -2.45 13.55
N ALA A 37 7.98 -1.40 14.10
CA ALA A 37 9.10 -0.65 13.53
C ALA A 37 10.11 -1.58 12.84
N GLY A 38 10.31 -1.42 11.53
CA GLY A 38 11.36 -2.12 10.78
C GLY A 38 10.97 -3.41 10.06
N ARG A 39 9.74 -3.91 10.20
CA ARG A 39 9.25 -5.02 9.35
C ARG A 39 8.41 -4.49 8.21
N ALA A 40 9.06 -4.16 7.09
CA ALA A 40 8.37 -4.15 5.81
C ALA A 40 7.80 -5.56 5.63
N THR A 41 6.51 -5.75 5.92
CA THR A 41 5.82 -6.97 5.53
C THR A 41 5.79 -6.94 4.01
N THR A 42 6.80 -7.53 3.39
CA THR A 42 6.72 -7.96 2.02
C THR A 42 5.53 -8.90 1.98
N GLN A 43 4.39 -8.37 1.54
CA GLN A 43 3.25 -9.18 1.19
C GLN A 43 3.67 -9.94 -0.07
N SER A 44 4.49 -10.98 0.12
CA SER A 44 4.64 -12.05 -0.83
C SER A 44 3.23 -12.47 -1.15
N SER A 45 2.83 -12.33 -2.43
CA SER A 45 1.57 -12.84 -2.91
C SER A 45 1.62 -14.36 -2.84
N ALA A 46 1.44 -14.90 -1.63
CA ALA A 46 1.54 -16.31 -1.37
C ALA A 46 0.52 -17.01 -2.26
N ILE A 47 1.01 -17.94 -3.07
CA ILE A 47 0.16 -18.71 -3.98
C ILE A 47 -0.92 -19.38 -3.12
N PRO A 48 -2.21 -19.15 -3.40
CA PRO A 48 -3.28 -19.72 -2.58
C PRO A 48 -3.16 -21.25 -2.50
N ALA A 49 -3.44 -21.82 -1.32
CA ALA A 49 -3.31 -23.26 -1.09
C ALA A 49 -4.13 -24.12 -2.07
N TRP A 50 -5.30 -23.64 -2.53
CA TRP A 50 -6.10 -24.33 -3.55
C TRP A 50 -5.38 -24.41 -4.90
N ARG A 51 -4.63 -23.38 -5.29
CA ARG A 51 -3.91 -23.32 -6.56
C ARG A 51 -2.74 -24.30 -6.55
N LYS A 52 -1.94 -24.26 -5.49
CA LYS A 52 -0.83 -25.20 -5.26
C LYS A 52 -1.29 -26.66 -5.34
N ARG A 53 -2.39 -27.01 -4.67
CA ARG A 53 -2.96 -28.38 -4.73
C ARG A 53 -3.34 -28.84 -6.15
N ILE A 54 -3.84 -27.96 -7.00
CA ILE A 54 -4.21 -28.32 -8.38
C ILE A 54 -2.95 -28.40 -9.25
N GLU A 55 -2.00 -27.49 -9.08
CA GLU A 55 -0.70 -27.51 -9.76
C GLU A 55 0.07 -28.80 -9.43
N ASP A 56 0.07 -29.25 -8.17
CA ASP A 56 0.67 -30.52 -7.73
C ASP A 56 0.01 -31.73 -8.41
N ARG A 57 -1.32 -31.72 -8.58
CA ARG A 57 -2.05 -32.78 -9.31
C ARG A 57 -1.66 -32.81 -10.78
N ILE A 58 -1.55 -31.63 -11.41
CA ILE A 58 -1.08 -31.51 -12.80
C ILE A 58 0.35 -32.04 -12.92
N ALA A 59 1.25 -31.68 -12.01
CA ALA A 59 2.63 -32.14 -12.03
C ALA A 59 2.74 -33.67 -11.88
N LYS A 60 2.00 -34.26 -10.93
CA LYS A 60 1.93 -35.73 -10.76
C LYS A 60 1.39 -36.43 -12.01
N ALA A 61 0.35 -35.88 -12.64
CA ALA A 61 -0.21 -36.44 -13.87
C ALA A 61 0.76 -36.34 -15.06
N ARG A 62 1.47 -35.22 -15.22
CA ARG A 62 2.52 -35.07 -16.25
C ARG A 62 3.66 -36.07 -16.05
N ALA A 63 4.12 -36.26 -14.81
CA ALA A 63 5.13 -37.25 -14.48
C ALA A 63 4.66 -38.69 -14.74
N LEU A 64 3.36 -38.97 -14.54
CA LEU A 64 2.77 -40.27 -14.88
C LEU A 64 2.69 -40.47 -16.40
N ILE A 65 2.22 -39.48 -17.16
CA ILE A 65 2.22 -39.52 -18.63
C ILE A 65 3.64 -39.79 -19.14
N GLY A 66 4.65 -39.08 -18.66
CA GLY A 66 6.05 -39.31 -19.06
C GLY A 66 6.48 -40.76 -18.87
N ARG A 67 6.17 -41.36 -17.71
CA ARG A 67 6.48 -42.77 -17.43
C ARG A 67 5.72 -43.75 -18.34
N LEU A 68 4.43 -43.52 -18.58
CA LEU A 68 3.62 -44.37 -19.47
C LEU A 68 4.08 -44.26 -20.94
N THR A 69 4.43 -43.06 -21.38
CA THR A 69 4.98 -42.83 -22.73
C THR A 69 6.34 -43.51 -22.87
N SER A 70 7.24 -43.41 -21.89
CA SER A 70 8.53 -44.11 -21.92
C SER A 70 8.38 -45.63 -21.99
N PHE A 71 7.42 -46.20 -21.26
CA PHE A 71 7.10 -47.62 -21.35
C PHE A 71 6.61 -48.00 -22.75
N ARG A 72 5.72 -47.19 -23.33
CA ARG A 72 5.21 -47.38 -24.71
C ARG A 72 6.33 -47.33 -25.76
N SER A 73 7.37 -46.54 -25.52
CA SER A 73 8.57 -46.47 -26.37
C SER A 73 9.54 -47.66 -26.19
N GLY A 74 9.19 -48.67 -25.39
CA GLY A 74 10.01 -49.88 -25.18
C GLY A 74 10.92 -49.85 -23.94
N ASN A 75 10.78 -48.85 -23.05
CA ASN A 75 11.61 -48.77 -21.84
C ASN A 75 11.05 -49.62 -20.68
N ASN A 76 11.67 -50.77 -20.46
CA ASN A 76 11.25 -51.77 -19.46
C ASN A 76 12.04 -51.72 -18.15
N ARG A 77 12.61 -50.58 -17.77
CA ARG A 77 13.30 -50.45 -16.47
C ARG A 77 12.37 -50.85 -15.30
N PRO A 78 12.86 -51.52 -14.24
CA PRO A 78 12.03 -52.04 -13.14
C PRO A 78 11.14 -50.99 -12.46
N ARG A 79 11.63 -49.75 -12.32
CA ARG A 79 10.86 -48.63 -11.76
C ARG A 79 9.66 -48.24 -12.62
N ILE A 80 9.81 -48.27 -13.94
CA ILE A 80 8.72 -47.96 -14.89
C ILE A 80 7.70 -49.10 -14.87
N MET A 81 8.17 -50.36 -14.91
CA MET A 81 7.29 -51.53 -14.81
C MET A 81 6.49 -51.56 -13.51
N ARG A 82 7.09 -51.26 -12.35
CA ARG A 82 6.34 -51.12 -11.08
C ARG A 82 5.25 -50.06 -11.17
N THR A 83 5.55 -48.92 -11.80
CA THR A 83 4.58 -47.84 -11.97
C THR A 83 3.40 -48.30 -12.83
N VAL A 84 3.67 -48.95 -13.96
CA VAL A 84 2.62 -49.48 -14.86
C VAL A 84 1.78 -50.53 -14.13
N ARG A 85 2.41 -51.49 -13.43
CA ARG A 85 1.70 -52.49 -12.62
C ARG A 85 0.80 -51.87 -11.55
N MET A 86 1.25 -50.82 -10.86
CA MET A 86 0.42 -50.10 -9.88
C MET A 86 -0.74 -49.34 -10.54
N VAL A 87 -0.54 -48.76 -11.72
CA VAL A 87 -1.59 -48.03 -12.45
C VAL A 87 -2.72 -48.95 -12.89
N PHE A 88 -2.39 -50.20 -13.24
CA PHE A 88 -3.33 -51.22 -13.70
C PHE A 88 -3.62 -52.28 -12.62
N ALA A 89 -3.19 -52.08 -11.37
CA ALA A 89 -3.48 -53.00 -10.28
C ALA A 89 -4.99 -53.11 -10.08
N GLY A 90 -5.51 -54.34 -10.08
CA GLY A 90 -6.95 -54.61 -9.98
C GLY A 90 -7.73 -54.55 -11.29
N THR A 91 -7.07 -54.32 -12.43
CA THR A 91 -7.66 -54.58 -13.75
C THR A 91 -7.36 -56.03 -14.17
N ASN A 92 -8.31 -56.73 -14.80
CA ASN A 92 -8.17 -58.14 -15.24
C ASN A 92 -7.18 -58.35 -16.40
N ILE A 93 -6.13 -57.54 -16.49
CA ILE A 93 -5.14 -57.59 -17.57
C ILE A 93 -4.00 -58.51 -17.10
N SER A 94 -4.13 -59.80 -17.43
CA SER A 94 -3.27 -60.85 -16.88
C SER A 94 -1.91 -61.02 -17.60
N CYS A 95 -1.63 -60.34 -18.72
CA CYS A 95 -0.33 -60.46 -19.38
C CYS A 95 0.11 -59.17 -20.10
N MET A 96 1.36 -58.76 -19.83
CA MET A 96 1.97 -57.52 -20.36
C MET A 96 2.46 -57.63 -21.82
N SER A 97 1.90 -58.58 -22.59
CA SER A 97 2.31 -58.88 -23.98
C SER A 97 1.16 -58.83 -25.00
N GLN A 98 -0.05 -58.45 -24.59
CA GLN A 98 -1.22 -58.39 -25.50
C GLN A 98 -1.36 -56.99 -26.15
N PRO A 99 -1.86 -56.89 -27.40
CA PRO A 99 -2.16 -55.62 -28.07
C PRO A 99 -3.10 -54.71 -27.25
N ASP A 100 -3.94 -55.31 -26.40
CA ASP A 100 -4.82 -54.63 -25.46
C ASP A 100 -4.10 -53.68 -24.50
N ILE A 101 -2.86 -53.98 -24.09
CA ILE A 101 -2.15 -53.14 -23.12
C ILE A 101 -1.75 -51.80 -23.72
N THR A 102 -1.38 -51.79 -25.00
CA THR A 102 -1.00 -50.58 -25.74
C THR A 102 -2.20 -49.66 -25.92
N GLN A 103 -3.37 -50.23 -26.21
CA GLN A 103 -4.62 -49.49 -26.28
C GLN A 103 -5.01 -48.91 -24.90
N LYS A 104 -5.00 -49.73 -23.85
CA LYS A 104 -5.30 -49.30 -22.48
C LYS A 104 -4.33 -48.23 -21.96
N LEU A 105 -3.05 -48.31 -22.33
CA LEU A 105 -2.05 -47.27 -22.05
C LEU A 105 -2.41 -45.95 -22.75
N THR A 106 -2.85 -46.02 -24.00
CA THR A 106 -3.24 -44.84 -24.77
C THR A 106 -4.50 -44.19 -24.18
N GLU A 107 -5.54 -44.98 -23.88
CA GLU A 107 -6.74 -44.54 -23.16
C GLU A 107 -6.36 -43.84 -21.85
N ARG A 108 -5.47 -44.45 -21.05
CA ARG A 108 -5.04 -43.89 -19.78
C ARG A 108 -4.23 -42.60 -19.93
N ILE A 109 -3.38 -42.51 -20.94
CA ILE A 109 -2.63 -41.28 -21.24
C ILE A 109 -3.60 -40.17 -21.62
N ASP A 110 -4.59 -40.46 -22.47
CA ASP A 110 -5.55 -39.46 -22.92
C ASP A 110 -6.49 -39.00 -21.80
N ASP A 111 -6.94 -39.91 -20.92
CA ASP A 111 -7.64 -39.58 -19.67
C ASP A 111 -6.85 -38.57 -18.82
N LEU A 112 -5.54 -38.78 -18.67
CA LEU A 112 -4.67 -37.90 -17.90
C LEU A 112 -4.50 -36.54 -18.58
N LYS A 113 -4.38 -36.51 -19.92
CA LYS A 113 -4.37 -35.24 -20.69
C LYS A 113 -5.68 -34.47 -20.52
N GLN A 114 -6.83 -35.16 -20.62
CA GLN A 114 -8.14 -34.54 -20.40
C GLN A 114 -8.26 -33.98 -18.97
N LYS A 115 -7.80 -34.72 -17.96
CA LYS A 115 -7.76 -34.25 -16.55
C LYS A 115 -6.88 -33.02 -16.38
N ILE A 116 -5.68 -33.00 -16.99
CA ILE A 116 -4.78 -31.84 -16.96
C ILE A 116 -5.48 -30.62 -17.58
N ALA A 117 -6.14 -30.78 -18.73
CA ALA A 117 -6.88 -29.71 -19.37
C ALA A 117 -8.04 -29.20 -18.49
N ALA A 118 -8.80 -30.10 -17.85
CA ALA A 118 -9.88 -29.75 -16.93
C ALA A 118 -9.37 -29.00 -15.70
N TRP A 119 -8.25 -29.45 -15.10
CA TRP A 119 -7.61 -28.77 -13.98
C TRP A 119 -7.05 -27.39 -14.36
N GLY A 120 -6.45 -27.26 -15.55
CA GLY A 120 -6.02 -25.97 -16.10
C GLY A 120 -7.18 -24.98 -16.26
N LYS A 121 -8.30 -25.44 -16.84
CA LYS A 121 -9.55 -24.65 -16.93
C LYS A 121 -10.06 -24.25 -15.55
N ARG A 122 -9.97 -25.13 -14.55
CA ARG A 122 -10.37 -24.84 -13.16
C ARG A 122 -9.51 -23.74 -12.53
N ILE A 123 -8.18 -23.79 -12.71
CA ILE A 123 -7.27 -22.74 -12.23
C ILE A 123 -7.63 -21.40 -12.87
N ARG A 124 -7.81 -21.37 -14.20
CA ARG A 124 -8.18 -20.14 -14.92
C ARG A 124 -9.49 -19.55 -14.38
N ARG A 125 -10.54 -20.36 -14.29
CA ARG A 125 -11.86 -19.93 -13.79
C ARG A 125 -11.79 -19.34 -12.38
N PHE A 126 -11.05 -19.98 -11.47
CA PHE A 126 -10.93 -19.53 -10.09
C PHE A 126 -10.09 -18.25 -9.96
N SER A 127 -9.01 -18.15 -10.73
CA SER A 127 -8.19 -16.93 -10.81
C SER A 127 -8.99 -15.76 -11.36
N GLU A 128 -9.75 -15.96 -12.45
CA GLU A 128 -10.63 -14.93 -13.02
C GLU A 128 -11.72 -14.51 -12.04
N ARG A 129 -12.38 -15.47 -11.37
CA ARG A 129 -13.37 -15.16 -10.33
C ARG A 129 -12.77 -14.32 -9.21
N SER A 130 -11.59 -14.70 -8.71
CA SER A 130 -10.91 -13.97 -7.64
C SER A 130 -10.51 -12.57 -8.08
N ARG A 131 -10.02 -12.43 -9.32
CA ARG A 131 -9.69 -11.13 -9.92
C ARG A 131 -10.94 -10.25 -10.03
N ARG A 132 -12.04 -10.76 -10.59
CA ARG A 132 -13.31 -10.03 -10.73
C ARG A 132 -13.88 -9.60 -9.38
N PHE A 133 -13.87 -10.50 -8.39
CA PHE A 133 -14.29 -10.18 -7.03
C PHE A 133 -13.48 -9.01 -6.45
N ASN A 134 -12.15 -9.06 -6.56
CA ASN A 134 -11.28 -7.99 -6.07
C ASN A 134 -11.48 -6.67 -6.84
N GLN A 135 -11.64 -6.72 -8.16
CA GLN A 135 -11.91 -5.55 -9.00
C GLN A 135 -13.27 -4.93 -8.68
N ASN A 136 -14.32 -5.74 -8.52
CA ASN A 136 -15.67 -5.24 -8.17
C ASN A 136 -15.69 -4.63 -6.77
N ARG A 137 -15.02 -5.28 -5.80
CA ARG A 137 -14.88 -4.72 -4.46
C ARG A 137 -14.15 -3.38 -4.49
N LEU A 138 -13.04 -3.31 -5.24
CA LEU A 138 -12.28 -2.07 -5.42
C LEU A 138 -13.11 -1.00 -6.14
N PHE A 139 -13.92 -1.37 -7.13
CA PHE A 139 -14.84 -0.45 -7.80
C PHE A 139 -15.85 0.15 -6.82
N GLN A 140 -16.44 -0.68 -5.94
CA GLN A 140 -17.40 -0.20 -4.95
C GLN A 140 -16.76 0.70 -3.90
N SER A 141 -15.54 0.39 -3.45
CA SER A 141 -14.87 1.16 -2.39
C SER A 141 -14.09 2.38 -2.91
N ASP A 142 -13.42 2.27 -4.06
CA ASP A 142 -12.49 3.27 -4.61
C ASP A 142 -12.32 3.09 -6.14
N GLN A 143 -13.28 3.65 -6.88
CA GLN A 143 -13.30 3.60 -8.36
C GLN A 143 -12.02 4.19 -8.98
N LYS A 144 -11.54 5.31 -8.43
CA LYS A 144 -10.36 6.01 -8.95
C LYS A 144 -9.14 5.09 -8.94
N ARG A 145 -8.95 4.34 -7.85
CA ARG A 145 -7.85 3.39 -7.72
C ARG A 145 -7.96 2.20 -8.69
N LEU A 146 -9.17 1.70 -8.96
CA LEU A 146 -9.35 0.68 -9.99
C LEU A 146 -8.92 1.21 -11.35
N TYR A 147 -9.45 2.35 -11.80
CA TYR A 147 -9.10 2.91 -13.11
C TYR A 147 -7.62 3.23 -13.24
N LYS A 148 -6.98 3.75 -12.18
CA LYS A 148 -5.52 3.92 -12.16
C LYS A 148 -4.78 2.60 -12.36
N SER A 149 -5.17 1.54 -11.66
CA SER A 149 -4.54 0.22 -11.80
C SER A 149 -4.73 -0.42 -13.18
N LEU A 150 -5.77 -0.02 -13.92
CA LEU A 150 -6.02 -0.47 -15.29
C LEU A 150 -5.22 0.33 -16.32
N LYS A 151 -5.05 1.64 -16.09
CA LYS A 151 -4.31 2.54 -16.98
C LYS A 151 -2.79 2.42 -16.82
N GLN A 152 -2.32 2.21 -15.59
CA GLN A 152 -0.92 2.06 -15.27
C GLN A 152 -0.67 0.61 -14.86
N PRO A 153 -0.15 -0.27 -15.76
CA PRO A 153 0.41 -1.53 -15.31
C PRO A 153 1.46 -1.22 -14.24
N LYS A 154 1.54 -2.05 -13.19
CA LYS A 154 2.55 -1.89 -12.12
C LYS A 154 3.89 -1.56 -12.77
N VAL A 155 4.37 -0.34 -12.56
CA VAL A 155 5.78 -0.01 -12.79
C VAL A 155 6.51 -0.82 -11.73
N CYS A 156 6.83 -2.07 -12.07
CA CYS A 156 7.90 -2.77 -11.39
C CYS A 156 9.13 -1.93 -11.72
N GLY A 157 9.64 -1.19 -10.74
CA GLY A 157 10.91 -0.48 -10.84
C GLY A 157 11.99 -1.50 -11.17
N ALA A 158 12.21 -1.69 -12.47
CA ALA A 158 13.26 -2.54 -13.02
C ALA A 158 14.47 -1.68 -13.44
N GLY A 159 14.34 -0.36 -13.41
CA GLY A 159 15.47 0.57 -13.46
C GLY A 159 16.00 0.82 -12.05
N GLN A 160 17.32 0.78 -11.89
CA GLN A 160 17.97 1.42 -10.74
C GLN A 160 17.60 2.91 -10.79
N GLY A 161 16.91 3.40 -9.75
CA GLY A 161 16.71 4.84 -9.58
C GLY A 161 18.05 5.56 -9.38
N PRO A 162 18.09 6.90 -9.47
CA PRO A 162 19.30 7.68 -9.26
C PRO A 162 19.80 7.43 -7.85
N ASP A 163 21.11 7.60 -7.69
CA ASP A 163 21.69 7.47 -6.38
C ASP A 163 21.08 8.52 -5.43
N GLN A 164 20.92 8.14 -4.17
CA GLN A 164 20.34 9.00 -3.16
C GLN A 164 21.15 10.28 -2.99
N ALA A 165 22.48 10.19 -3.12
CA ALA A 165 23.36 11.34 -3.03
C ALA A 165 23.12 12.34 -4.16
N ASP A 166 22.96 11.85 -5.40
CA ASP A 166 22.73 12.70 -6.59
C ASP A 166 21.41 13.46 -6.48
N ILE A 167 20.36 12.79 -5.99
CA ILE A 167 19.06 13.40 -5.73
C ILE A 167 19.17 14.52 -4.69
N ILE A 168 19.82 14.23 -3.55
CA ILE A 168 19.96 15.19 -2.46
C ILE A 168 20.78 16.40 -2.91
N ALA A 169 21.90 16.17 -3.63
CA ALA A 169 22.76 17.24 -4.13
C ALA A 169 21.98 18.17 -5.06
N PHE A 170 21.20 17.62 -6.00
CA PHE A 170 20.38 18.40 -6.93
C PHE A 170 19.37 19.30 -6.20
N TRP A 171 18.53 18.73 -5.32
CA TRP A 171 17.49 19.50 -4.62
C TRP A 171 18.07 20.48 -3.59
N ARG A 172 19.19 20.13 -2.94
CA ARG A 172 19.89 21.05 -2.03
C ARG A 172 20.42 22.27 -2.75
N GLY A 173 21.02 22.10 -3.94
CA GLY A 173 21.50 23.24 -4.74
C GLY A 173 20.37 24.20 -5.12
N LEU A 174 19.17 23.69 -5.41
CA LEU A 174 18.02 24.52 -5.75
C LEU A 174 17.40 25.26 -4.56
N TRP A 175 17.42 24.68 -3.36
CA TRP A 175 16.63 25.18 -2.23
C TRP A 175 17.44 25.76 -1.08
N SER A 176 18.69 25.34 -0.91
CA SER A 176 19.52 25.73 0.23
C SER A 176 20.54 26.82 -0.11
N GLU A 177 20.77 27.08 -1.39
CA GLU A 177 21.67 28.16 -1.82
C GLU A 177 20.91 29.49 -1.81
N PRO A 178 21.31 30.46 -0.97
CA PRO A 178 20.66 31.76 -0.92
C PRO A 178 20.94 32.52 -2.22
N VAL A 179 19.89 32.78 -3.00
CA VAL A 179 19.98 33.60 -4.21
C VAL A 179 19.65 35.04 -3.83
N ASN A 180 20.59 35.96 -4.09
CA ASN A 180 20.32 37.38 -3.93
C ASN A 180 19.45 37.85 -5.10
N HIS A 181 18.18 38.13 -4.81
CA HIS A 181 17.26 38.74 -5.77
C HIS A 181 17.38 40.26 -5.67
N SER A 182 17.64 40.93 -6.78
CA SER A 182 17.49 42.38 -6.88
C SER A 182 16.00 42.72 -6.85
N GLU A 183 15.56 43.56 -5.92
CA GLU A 183 14.19 44.08 -5.93
C GLU A 183 13.96 44.88 -7.21
N GLY A 184 13.09 44.36 -8.08
CA GLY A 184 12.75 45.00 -9.35
C GLY A 184 11.57 45.96 -9.23
N PRO A 185 11.27 46.73 -10.30
CA PRO A 185 10.14 47.67 -10.34
C PRO A 185 8.78 47.04 -10.02
N LEU A 186 8.65 45.72 -10.18
CA LEU A 186 7.44 44.97 -9.85
C LEU A 186 7.10 45.05 -8.36
N MET A 187 8.09 45.16 -7.47
CA MET A 187 7.82 45.23 -6.03
C MET A 187 7.19 46.57 -5.64
N GLU A 188 7.57 47.66 -6.31
CA GLU A 188 6.94 48.99 -6.17
C GLU A 188 5.49 48.98 -6.71
N VAL A 189 5.26 48.28 -7.82
CA VAL A 189 3.91 48.10 -8.38
C VAL A 189 3.03 47.29 -7.43
N VAL A 190 3.53 46.20 -6.85
CA VAL A 190 2.78 45.40 -5.87
C VAL A 190 2.53 46.19 -4.59
N ALA A 191 3.52 46.95 -4.10
CA ALA A 191 3.36 47.80 -2.91
C ALA A 191 2.32 48.91 -3.12
N SER A 192 2.34 49.57 -4.29
CA SER A 192 1.36 50.62 -4.63
C SER A 192 -0.05 50.07 -4.84
N GLN A 193 -0.20 48.89 -5.44
CA GLN A 193 -1.49 48.20 -5.54
C GLN A 193 -2.00 47.72 -4.18
N GLY A 194 -1.09 47.28 -3.30
CA GLY A 194 -1.37 46.83 -1.94
C GLY A 194 -1.71 47.96 -0.96
N ALA A 195 -1.31 49.20 -1.26
CA ALA A 195 -1.55 50.35 -0.37
C ALA A 195 -3.04 50.67 -0.15
N SER A 196 -3.91 50.24 -1.07
CA SER A 196 -5.37 50.38 -0.96
C SER A 196 -6.03 49.22 -0.18
N VAL A 197 -5.28 48.15 0.11
CA VAL A 197 -5.81 46.97 0.82
C VAL A 197 -5.85 47.26 2.31
N MET A 198 -7.04 47.21 2.89
CA MET A 198 -7.20 47.36 4.33
C MET A 198 -6.47 46.25 5.08
N PRO A 199 -5.86 46.55 6.25
CA PRO A 199 -5.30 45.53 7.12
C PRO A 199 -6.34 44.46 7.44
N MET A 200 -5.89 43.20 7.47
CA MET A 200 -6.74 42.08 7.87
C MET A 200 -7.20 42.25 9.32
N ASP A 201 -8.48 41.99 9.57
CA ASP A 201 -9.02 42.01 10.93
C ASP A 201 -8.31 40.97 11.83
N PRO A 202 -8.26 41.20 13.15
CA PRO A 202 -7.68 40.23 14.08
C PRO A 202 -8.35 38.86 13.94
N ILE A 203 -7.56 37.84 13.61
CA ILE A 203 -8.04 36.46 13.51
C ILE A 203 -8.11 35.88 14.93
N THR A 204 -9.28 35.38 15.30
CA THR A 204 -9.48 34.56 16.51
C THR A 204 -9.81 33.14 16.08
N ILE A 205 -9.02 32.17 16.55
CA ILE A 205 -9.21 30.75 16.26
C ILE A 205 -10.15 30.15 17.29
N THR A 206 -11.32 29.69 16.84
CA THR A 206 -12.35 29.08 17.69
C THR A 206 -12.30 27.55 17.63
N PRO A 207 -12.86 26.84 18.63
CA PRO A 207 -13.05 25.38 18.57
C PRO A 207 -13.85 24.94 17.33
N GLU A 208 -14.80 25.75 16.89
CA GLU A 208 -15.61 25.52 15.70
C GLU A 208 -14.75 25.56 14.42
N ASP A 209 -13.78 26.47 14.34
CA ASP A 209 -12.84 26.53 13.22
C ASP A 209 -11.99 25.26 13.14
N VAL A 210 -11.51 24.78 14.28
CA VAL A 210 -10.75 23.52 14.36
C VAL A 210 -11.63 22.34 13.96
N ALA A 211 -12.85 22.27 14.46
CA ALA A 211 -13.79 21.21 14.12
C ALA A 211 -14.10 21.18 12.62
N GLU A 212 -14.34 22.34 12.02
CA GLU A 212 -14.63 22.47 10.59
C GLU A 212 -13.41 22.12 9.72
N ALA A 213 -12.22 22.57 10.10
CA ALA A 213 -10.97 22.23 9.42
C ALA A 213 -10.71 20.72 9.45
N VAL A 214 -10.82 20.11 10.64
CA VAL A 214 -10.65 18.67 10.84
C VAL A 214 -11.70 17.89 10.06
N ARG A 215 -12.96 18.33 10.04
CA ARG A 215 -14.06 17.69 9.31
C ARG A 215 -13.78 17.61 7.81
N ARG A 216 -13.28 18.69 7.21
CA ARG A 216 -12.95 18.78 5.78
C ARG A 216 -11.74 17.92 5.41
N ALA A 217 -10.81 17.69 6.34
CA ALA A 217 -9.61 16.91 6.06
C ALA A 217 -9.92 15.42 5.79
N PRO A 218 -9.28 14.76 4.80
CA PRO A 218 -9.52 13.35 4.53
C PRO A 218 -8.90 12.44 5.61
N ASN A 219 -9.67 11.46 6.09
CA ASN A 219 -9.33 10.62 7.26
C ASN A 219 -7.93 9.98 7.20
N TRP A 220 -7.58 9.41 6.04
CA TRP A 220 -6.38 8.61 5.86
C TRP A 220 -5.33 9.32 5.00
N LYS A 221 -5.28 10.65 5.09
CA LYS A 221 -4.17 11.43 4.52
C LYS A 221 -2.86 11.00 5.18
N SER A 222 -1.76 10.98 4.43
CA SER A 222 -0.44 10.68 5.02
C SER A 222 -0.20 11.59 6.22
N PRO A 223 0.20 11.04 7.37
CA PRO A 223 0.44 11.83 8.57
C PRO A 223 1.75 12.60 8.42
N GLY A 224 1.93 13.63 9.25
CA GLY A 224 3.19 14.38 9.32
C GLY A 224 4.26 13.61 10.09
N LEU A 225 5.21 14.36 10.66
CA LEU A 225 6.22 13.80 11.57
C LEU A 225 5.59 13.19 12.84
N ASP A 226 4.41 13.68 13.22
CA ASP A 226 3.58 13.20 14.34
C ASP A 226 3.06 11.76 14.17
N GLY A 227 2.96 11.26 12.93
CA GLY A 227 2.32 9.98 12.64
C GLY A 227 0.80 9.97 12.90
N LEU A 228 0.19 11.13 13.18
CA LEU A 228 -1.23 11.24 13.54
C LEU A 228 -2.10 11.49 12.31
N HIS A 229 -3.02 10.57 12.04
CA HIS A 229 -4.00 10.75 10.97
C HIS A 229 -5.17 11.63 11.40
N HIS A 230 -5.69 12.44 10.46
CA HIS A 230 -6.92 13.22 10.62
C HIS A 230 -8.13 12.40 11.11
N TYR A 231 -8.16 11.09 10.81
CA TYR A 231 -9.15 10.15 11.37
C TYR A 231 -9.26 10.27 12.90
N TRP A 232 -8.12 10.35 13.60
CA TRP A 232 -8.09 10.43 15.06
C TRP A 232 -8.53 11.80 15.56
N LEU A 233 -8.10 12.88 14.90
CA LEU A 233 -8.54 14.24 15.21
C LEU A 233 -10.06 14.41 15.07
N LYS A 234 -10.69 13.72 14.11
CA LYS A 234 -12.16 13.68 13.97
C LYS A 234 -12.83 12.93 15.12
N GLY A 235 -12.21 11.85 15.58
CA GLY A 235 -12.74 11.04 16.68
C GLY A 235 -12.56 11.68 18.05
N PHE A 236 -11.47 12.42 18.25
CA PHE A 236 -11.13 13.07 19.51
C PHE A 236 -11.69 14.49 19.60
N ILE A 237 -13.02 14.65 19.51
CA ILE A 237 -13.70 15.95 19.54
C ILE A 237 -13.29 16.79 20.78
N VAL A 238 -13.04 16.11 21.90
CA VAL A 238 -12.57 16.74 23.16
C VAL A 238 -11.25 17.52 23.03
N CYS A 239 -10.44 17.27 22.00
CA CYS A 239 -9.20 18.02 21.80
C CYS A 239 -9.37 19.34 21.03
N HIS A 240 -10.51 19.56 20.37
CA HIS A 240 -10.70 20.74 19.50
C HIS A 240 -10.58 22.05 20.28
N ALA A 241 -11.12 22.10 21.50
CA ALA A 241 -11.01 23.26 22.37
C ALA A 241 -9.56 23.56 22.80
N VAL A 242 -8.81 22.52 23.16
CA VAL A 242 -7.39 22.65 23.56
C VAL A 242 -6.53 23.08 22.38
N LEU A 243 -6.75 22.48 21.21
CA LEU A 243 -6.05 22.85 19.98
C LEU A 243 -6.35 24.30 19.57
N ALA A 244 -7.60 24.74 19.63
CA ALA A 244 -7.96 26.13 19.30
C ALA A 244 -7.20 27.13 20.19
N ARG A 245 -7.20 26.90 21.52
CA ARG A 245 -6.42 27.72 22.46
C ARG A 245 -4.94 27.75 22.12
N GLN A 246 -4.34 26.58 21.89
CA GLN A 246 -2.90 26.49 21.62
C GLN A 246 -2.52 27.05 20.24
N PHE A 247 -3.38 26.96 19.24
CA PHE A 247 -3.19 27.62 17.95
C PHE A 247 -3.29 29.14 18.07
N GLN A 248 -4.23 29.65 18.88
CA GLN A 248 -4.31 31.08 19.16
C GLN A 248 -3.06 31.57 19.88
N GLU A 249 -2.59 30.86 20.91
CA GLU A 249 -1.35 31.19 21.62
C GLU A 249 -0.13 31.23 20.68
N ALA A 250 -0.03 30.27 19.75
CA ALA A 250 1.04 30.24 18.76
C ALA A 250 0.97 31.43 17.78
N LEU A 251 -0.26 31.82 17.39
CA LEU A 251 -0.50 32.99 16.54
C LEU A 251 -0.11 34.30 17.25
N ASP A 252 -0.53 34.45 18.50
CA ASP A 252 -0.27 35.64 19.33
C ASP A 252 1.23 35.80 19.64
N GLN A 253 1.90 34.69 19.96
CA GLN A 253 3.34 34.66 20.25
C GLN A 253 4.20 34.72 18.98
N LYS A 254 3.61 34.55 17.79
CA LYS A 254 4.31 34.41 16.51
C LYS A 254 5.38 33.31 16.54
N THR A 255 5.15 32.26 17.32
CA THR A 255 6.05 31.12 17.45
C THR A 255 5.28 29.84 17.18
N VAL A 256 5.82 29.03 16.28
CA VAL A 256 5.24 27.74 15.89
C VAL A 256 6.29 26.67 16.15
N PRO A 257 5.95 25.56 16.84
CA PRO A 257 6.91 24.50 17.11
C PRO A 257 7.49 23.91 15.83
N SER A 258 8.74 23.45 15.90
CA SER A 258 9.43 22.83 14.76
C SER A 258 8.67 21.65 14.16
N LEU A 259 7.88 20.94 14.96
CA LEU A 259 7.01 19.85 14.51
C LEU A 259 6.03 20.27 13.40
N PHE A 260 5.55 21.52 13.42
CA PHE A 260 4.60 22.05 12.43
C PHE A 260 5.29 22.81 11.28
N THR A 261 6.57 23.14 11.42
CA THR A 261 7.35 23.85 10.39
C THR A 261 8.34 22.93 9.65
N THR A 262 8.49 21.68 10.11
CA THR A 262 9.30 20.64 9.48
C THR A 262 8.43 19.47 9.03
N GLY A 263 8.89 18.71 8.04
CA GLY A 263 8.12 17.59 7.49
C GLY A 263 9.01 16.58 6.76
N ILE A 264 8.44 15.41 6.47
CA ILE A 264 9.12 14.37 5.69
C ILE A 264 8.89 14.65 4.20
N THR A 265 9.95 14.98 3.48
CA THR A 265 9.87 15.19 2.03
C THR A 265 9.89 13.84 1.30
N HIS A 266 8.84 13.56 0.55
CA HIS A 266 8.77 12.42 -0.37
C HIS A 266 9.01 12.88 -1.81
N LEU A 267 9.83 12.13 -2.55
CA LEU A 267 10.11 12.41 -3.95
C LEU A 267 9.26 11.54 -4.85
N VAL A 268 8.46 12.17 -5.70
CA VAL A 268 7.54 11.50 -6.62
C VAL A 268 8.03 11.66 -8.05
N PRO A 269 8.28 10.59 -8.81
CA PRO A 269 8.66 10.72 -10.21
C PRO A 269 7.51 11.34 -11.01
N LYS A 270 7.81 12.34 -11.83
CA LYS A 270 6.88 13.00 -12.76
C LYS A 270 6.47 12.07 -13.88
N ASP A 271 7.44 11.34 -14.41
CA ASP A 271 7.30 10.49 -15.60
C ASP A 271 7.84 9.07 -15.37
N GLN A 272 7.84 8.24 -16.41
CA GLN A 272 8.41 6.89 -16.36
C GLN A 272 9.94 6.87 -16.37
N ASP A 273 10.56 8.01 -16.74
CA ASP A 273 12.00 8.18 -16.64
C ASP A 273 12.37 8.40 -15.18
N THR A 274 12.99 7.37 -14.61
CA THR A 274 13.28 7.32 -13.18
C THR A 274 14.73 7.62 -12.88
N THR A 275 15.62 7.80 -13.89
CA THR A 275 17.07 7.96 -13.68
C THR A 275 17.52 9.40 -13.43
N ASP A 276 16.75 10.41 -13.86
CA ASP A 276 17.09 11.83 -13.70
C ASP A 276 16.53 12.42 -12.39
N PRO A 277 17.38 12.96 -11.48
CA PRO A 277 16.95 13.66 -10.27
C PRO A 277 15.94 14.80 -10.48
N SER A 278 16.01 15.52 -11.62
CA SER A 278 15.14 16.66 -11.94
C SER A 278 13.69 16.27 -12.23
N LYS A 279 13.50 14.98 -12.57
CA LYS A 279 12.19 14.38 -12.87
C LYS A 279 11.44 13.98 -11.61
N TYR A 280 11.99 14.20 -10.43
CA TYR A 280 11.27 14.02 -9.18
C TYR A 280 10.57 15.32 -8.77
N CYS A 281 9.42 15.21 -8.12
CA CYS A 281 8.74 16.29 -7.44
C CYS A 281 8.84 16.04 -5.94
N PRO A 282 9.45 16.94 -5.16
CA PRO A 282 9.38 16.88 -3.72
C PRO A 282 7.99 17.27 -3.26
N ILE A 283 7.39 16.41 -2.45
CA ILE A 283 6.11 16.61 -1.78
C ILE A 283 6.35 16.37 -0.31
N THR A 284 6.16 17.41 0.49
CA THR A 284 6.23 17.31 1.95
C THR A 284 4.79 17.29 2.46
N PRO A 285 4.29 16.16 2.98
CA PRO A 285 3.07 16.16 3.77
C PRO A 285 3.34 16.95 5.05
N ASN A 286 2.70 18.11 5.14
CA ASN A 286 2.60 18.83 6.39
C ASN A 286 1.47 18.15 7.18
N SER A 287 1.47 18.24 8.52
CA SER A 287 0.40 17.69 9.37
C SER A 287 -1.01 18.16 8.96
N ALA A 288 -1.13 19.25 8.20
CA ALA A 288 -2.37 19.74 7.60
C ALA A 288 -2.56 19.44 6.08
N GLU A 289 -1.51 19.22 5.29
CA GLU A 289 -1.64 19.06 3.82
C GLU A 289 -0.59 18.15 3.16
N ALA A 290 -0.98 16.94 2.68
CA ALA A 290 -0.64 16.44 1.33
C ALA A 290 -1.41 15.18 0.83
N THR A 291 -1.45 15.05 -0.49
CA THR A 291 -2.31 14.27 -1.38
C THR A 291 -2.20 12.74 -1.31
N SER A 292 -3.31 12.06 -1.62
CA SER A 292 -3.59 10.62 -1.44
C SER A 292 -2.81 9.61 -2.31
N HIS A 293 -1.74 10.00 -3.01
CA HIS A 293 -1.02 9.09 -3.90
C HIS A 293 0.44 9.48 -4.06
N ILE A 294 1.31 8.89 -3.22
CA ILE A 294 2.73 8.84 -3.48
C ILE A 294 3.14 7.37 -3.59
N THR A 295 3.68 7.00 -4.75
CA THR A 295 4.33 5.72 -4.98
C THR A 295 5.74 5.83 -4.43
N TYR A 296 6.03 5.16 -3.32
CA TYR A 296 7.31 5.27 -2.61
C TYR A 296 8.45 4.60 -3.40
N ILE A 297 9.52 5.35 -3.63
CA ILE A 297 10.87 4.77 -3.72
C ILE A 297 11.43 4.80 -2.31
N ASN A 298 11.56 3.63 -1.68
CA ASN A 298 12.11 3.49 -0.34
C ASN A 298 13.63 3.70 -0.40
N LEU A 299 14.09 4.88 -0.01
CA LEU A 299 15.49 5.15 0.34
C LEU A 299 15.62 5.13 1.87
N ALA A 300 15.64 3.91 2.44
CA ALA A 300 15.78 3.58 3.87
C ALA A 300 14.69 4.18 4.82
N PRO A 301 14.47 3.62 6.03
CA PRO A 301 13.17 3.74 6.67
C PRO A 301 13.02 5.06 7.44
N PRO A 302 11.88 5.73 7.29
CA PRO A 302 11.16 6.24 8.45
C PRO A 302 9.88 5.41 8.64
N LEU A 303 9.46 5.35 9.89
CA LEU A 303 8.34 4.57 10.39
C LEU A 303 7.03 4.98 9.72
N SER A 304 6.71 4.33 8.61
CA SER A 304 5.39 4.38 8.00
C SER A 304 4.57 3.24 8.57
N ILE A 305 3.79 3.56 9.60
CA ILE A 305 2.74 2.68 10.09
C ILE A 305 1.62 2.67 9.05
N ILE A 306 1.65 1.69 8.14
CA ILE A 306 0.50 1.39 7.27
C ILE A 306 -0.44 0.49 8.06
N LEU A 307 -1.39 1.09 8.79
CA LEU A 307 -2.57 0.37 9.27
C LEU A 307 -3.56 0.22 8.11
N TYR A 308 -3.37 -0.81 7.30
CA TYR A 308 -4.45 -1.35 6.48
C TYR A 308 -5.01 -2.57 7.21
N ASP A 309 -5.93 -2.35 8.13
CA ASP A 309 -6.79 -3.45 8.58
C ASP A 309 -7.90 -3.65 7.53
N ARG A 310 -7.98 -4.87 7.00
CA ARG A 310 -8.99 -5.27 6.01
C ARG A 310 -10.27 -5.77 6.68
N ASP A 311 -10.36 -5.78 8.01
CA ASP A 311 -11.45 -6.43 8.75
C ASP A 311 -12.09 -5.57 9.85
N VAL A 312 -12.17 -4.24 9.69
CA VAL A 312 -13.10 -3.45 10.52
C VAL A 312 -14.52 -3.62 9.95
N ARG A 313 -15.19 -4.63 10.49
CA ARG A 313 -16.62 -4.88 10.35
C ARG A 313 -17.39 -3.59 10.60
N SER A 314 -18.39 -3.36 9.76
CA SER A 314 -19.45 -2.37 9.98
C SER A 314 -20.09 -2.59 11.35
N CYS A 315 -19.73 -1.76 12.33
CA CYS A 315 -20.64 -1.44 13.43
C CYS A 315 -21.49 -0.27 12.93
N ARG A 316 -22.67 -0.59 12.42
CA ARG A 316 -23.79 0.36 12.37
C ARG A 316 -24.10 0.73 13.82
N PHE A 317 -23.91 1.99 14.18
CA PHE A 317 -24.64 2.55 15.30
C PHE A 317 -26.06 2.85 14.79
N MET A 318 -27.03 2.16 15.41
CA MET A 318 -28.39 2.70 15.59
C MET A 318 -28.31 3.88 16.54
#